data_AF-L2GPB8-F1
#
_entry.id   AF-L2GPB8-F1
#
_cell.length_a   1.000
_cell.length_b   1.000
_cell.length_c   1.000
_cell.angle_alpha   90.00
_cell.angle_beta   90.00
_cell.angle_gamma   90.00
#
_symmetry.space_group_name_H-M   'P 1'
#
loop_
_entity.id
_entity.type
_entity.pdbx_description
1 polymer ?
#
loop_
_entity_poly.entity_id
_entity_poly.type
_entity_poly.pdbx_seq_one_letter_code
_entity_poly.pdbx_strand_id
1 'polypeptide(L)'
;MIEDNLIELGTMQEFKDSMFNILKNYDSKACNLMISGGSIIKCLDCDQLETLDTLQWKIFFCDERCEEKHSNFKSASSFLEKIRGEVFPIKILANSEESAKNYEDILKKNIHKIDVCLLGIGENGHICSLWPNSESLNSKALVERVEVDCNASSVRITVTLCFINQFVKNLIFVIPPKNGKSKGIKKPDKSIIERLKVGYKVYFMKY
;
A
#
# COMPACT_ATOMS: atom_id res chain seq x y z
N MET A 1 -7.71 -21.31 7.80
CA MET A 1 -8.39 -20.15 7.18
C MET A 1 -7.65 -18.91 7.66
N ILE A 2 -7.33 -17.97 6.78
CA ILE A 2 -6.81 -16.67 7.19
C ILE A 2 -7.94 -15.96 7.94
N GLU A 3 -7.71 -15.53 9.19
CA GLU A 3 -8.70 -14.82 10.00
C GLU A 3 -8.92 -13.41 9.45
N ASP A 4 -10.09 -13.19 8.83
CA ASP A 4 -10.53 -11.87 8.38
C ASP A 4 -11.02 -11.06 9.59
N ASN A 5 -10.15 -10.18 10.10
CA ASN A 5 -10.55 -9.21 11.13
C ASN A 5 -11.09 -7.95 10.45
N LEU A 6 -12.41 -7.90 10.29
CA LEU A 6 -13.15 -6.75 9.78
C LEU A 6 -13.34 -5.72 10.91
N ILE A 7 -12.91 -4.48 10.67
CA ILE A 7 -12.94 -3.37 11.62
C ILE A 7 -13.72 -2.23 10.99
N GLU A 8 -14.85 -1.91 11.58
CA GLU A 8 -15.77 -0.89 11.12
C GLU A 8 -15.45 0.46 11.78
N LEU A 9 -15.35 1.52 10.98
CA LEU A 9 -15.07 2.88 11.43
C LEU A 9 -16.14 3.84 10.88
N GLY A 10 -16.55 4.83 11.68
CA GLY A 10 -17.60 5.79 11.34
C GLY A 10 -17.09 7.07 10.67
N THR A 11 -15.87 7.49 10.98
CA THR A 11 -15.34 8.80 10.55
C THR A 11 -13.93 8.73 10.00
N MET A 12 -13.53 9.71 9.18
CA MET A 12 -12.13 9.83 8.71
C MET A 12 -11.16 10.00 9.88
N GLN A 13 -11.58 10.64 10.98
CA GLN A 13 -10.75 10.78 12.17
C GLN A 13 -10.44 9.42 12.80
N GLU A 14 -11.43 8.52 12.91
CA GLU A 14 -11.20 7.16 13.40
C GLU A 14 -10.23 6.35 12.51
N PHE A 15 -10.23 6.60 11.19
CA PHE A 15 -9.22 6.02 10.29
C PHE A 15 -7.82 6.55 10.63
N LYS A 16 -7.68 7.87 10.80
CA LYS A 16 -6.40 8.49 11.18
C LYS A 16 -5.89 7.95 12.52
N ASP A 17 -6.76 7.92 13.53
CA ASP A 17 -6.44 7.43 14.87
C ASP A 17 -6.05 5.95 14.83
N SER A 18 -6.74 5.13 14.02
CA SER A 18 -6.41 3.71 13.85
C SER A 18 -5.03 3.53 13.20
N MET A 19 -4.73 4.28 12.14
CA MET A 19 -3.42 4.21 11.47
C MET A 19 -2.30 4.69 12.40
N PHE A 20 -2.52 5.79 13.12
CA PHE A 20 -1.60 6.27 14.15
C PHE A 20 -1.37 5.21 15.23
N ASN A 21 -2.43 4.58 15.75
CA ASN A 21 -2.32 3.54 16.78
C ASN A 21 -1.60 2.28 16.33
N ILE A 22 -1.64 1.93 15.04
CA ILE A 22 -0.81 0.86 14.49
C ILE A 22 0.65 1.29 14.46
N LEU A 23 0.92 2.47 13.93
CA LEU A 23 2.26 2.99 13.69
C LEU A 23 3.00 3.39 14.97
N LYS A 24 2.30 3.85 16.02
CA LYS A 24 2.89 4.20 17.32
C LYS A 24 3.59 3.03 18.00
N ASN A 25 3.25 1.78 17.66
CA ASN A 25 3.92 0.60 18.20
C ASN A 25 5.41 0.53 17.78
N TYR A 26 5.76 1.29 16.74
CA TYR A 26 7.10 1.43 16.18
C TYR A 26 7.77 2.78 16.54
N ASP A 27 7.23 3.52 17.51
CA ASP A 27 7.90 4.69 18.06
C ASP A 27 9.28 4.31 18.60
N SER A 28 10.32 5.06 18.20
CA SER A 28 11.72 4.84 18.56
C SER A 28 12.27 3.46 18.15
N LYS A 29 11.63 2.79 17.19
CA LYS A 29 11.99 1.44 16.70
C LYS A 29 12.08 1.40 15.18
N ALA A 30 12.80 0.43 14.66
CA ALA A 30 12.84 0.16 13.23
C ALA A 30 11.46 -0.31 12.72
N CYS A 31 11.04 0.23 11.57
CA CYS A 31 9.80 -0.14 10.90
C CYS A 31 9.98 -0.09 9.38
N ASN A 32 9.80 -1.23 8.71
CA ASN A 32 9.67 -1.25 7.26
C ASN A 32 8.18 -1.12 6.90
N LEU A 33 7.76 0.11 6.59
CA LEU A 33 6.38 0.46 6.25
C LEU A 33 6.20 0.51 4.73
N MET A 34 5.26 -0.29 4.21
CA MET A 34 4.85 -0.22 2.81
C MET A 34 3.46 0.41 2.69
N ILE A 35 3.30 1.39 1.81
CA ILE A 35 2.04 2.11 1.61
C ILE A 35 1.59 2.08 0.15
N SER A 36 0.28 2.09 -0.04
CA SER A 36 -0.33 2.48 -1.32
C SER A 36 -0.63 3.97 -1.36
N GLY A 37 -0.74 4.54 -2.55
CA GLY A 37 -1.23 5.91 -2.71
C GLY A 37 -2.74 6.06 -2.54
N GLY A 38 -3.30 7.11 -3.14
CA GLY A 38 -4.74 7.37 -3.15
C GLY A 38 -5.28 7.77 -1.78
N SER A 39 -6.49 7.28 -1.43
CA SER A 39 -7.18 7.74 -0.22
C SER A 39 -6.51 7.36 1.10
N ILE A 40 -5.56 6.42 1.08
CA ILE A 40 -4.83 6.01 2.29
C ILE A 40 -3.90 7.10 2.79
N ILE A 41 -3.32 7.88 1.88
CA ILE A 41 -2.48 9.02 2.29
C ILE A 41 -3.28 9.96 3.18
N LYS A 42 -4.58 10.16 2.92
CA LYS A 42 -5.45 11.00 3.77
C LYS A 42 -5.65 10.43 5.17
N CYS A 43 -5.57 9.11 5.34
CA CYS A 43 -5.61 8.45 6.65
C CYS A 43 -4.26 8.56 7.38
N LEU A 44 -3.17 8.61 6.61
CA LEU A 44 -1.81 8.76 7.15
C LEU A 44 -1.45 10.23 7.40
N ASP A 45 -2.16 11.17 6.80
CA ASP A 45 -1.97 12.60 7.01
C ASP A 45 -2.57 13.03 8.37
N CYS A 46 -1.84 12.73 9.44
CA CYS A 46 -2.22 12.95 10.82
C CYS A 46 -1.06 13.60 11.59
N ASP A 47 -1.30 14.78 12.17
CA ASP A 47 -0.28 15.57 12.88
C ASP A 47 0.32 14.84 14.10
N GLN A 48 -0.42 13.89 14.68
CA GLN A 48 0.10 13.08 15.78
C GLN A 48 1.34 12.26 15.37
N LEU A 49 1.54 11.97 14.09
CA LEU A 49 2.75 11.27 13.62
C LEU A 49 4.04 12.06 13.90
N GLU A 50 3.98 13.39 13.98
CA GLU A 50 5.14 14.23 14.29
C GLU A 50 5.65 14.00 15.72
N THR A 51 4.82 13.41 16.59
CA THR A 51 5.21 13.05 17.96
C THR A 51 6.06 11.78 18.05
N LEU A 52 6.13 10.99 16.97
CA LEU A 52 6.84 9.71 16.94
C LEU A 52 8.31 9.89 16.53
N ASP A 53 9.22 9.13 17.16
CA ASP A 53 10.58 8.99 16.65
C ASP A 53 10.63 7.97 15.51
N THR A 54 10.68 8.50 14.29
CA THR A 54 10.61 7.74 13.03
C THR A 54 11.94 7.62 12.31
N LEU A 55 13.06 7.98 12.95
CA LEU A 55 14.40 7.96 12.31
C LEU A 55 14.79 6.61 11.73
N GLN A 56 14.35 5.51 12.37
CA GLN A 56 14.66 4.15 11.96
C GLN A 56 13.63 3.55 10.99
N TRP A 57 12.65 4.35 10.55
CA TRP A 57 11.64 3.86 9.62
C TRP A 57 12.20 3.85 8.19
N LYS A 58 11.74 2.88 7.41
CA LYS A 58 11.95 2.79 5.98
C LYS A 58 10.61 2.71 5.29
N ILE A 59 10.35 3.66 4.38
CA ILE A 59 9.06 3.81 3.71
C ILE A 59 9.16 3.31 2.27
N PHE A 60 8.29 2.37 1.91
CA PHE A 60 8.22 1.75 0.59
C PHE A 60 6.83 1.97 -0.02
N PHE A 61 6.77 1.93 -1.34
CA PHE A 61 5.52 2.01 -2.11
C PHE A 61 5.16 0.65 -2.69
N CYS A 62 3.87 0.29 -2.64
CA CYS A 62 3.42 -0.98 -3.23
C CYS A 62 3.24 -0.89 -4.76
N ASP A 63 2.98 0.29 -5.29
CA ASP A 63 2.83 0.54 -6.72
C ASP A 63 3.08 2.00 -7.07
N GLU A 64 3.35 2.27 -8.34
CA GLU A 64 3.51 3.61 -8.89
C GLU A 64 3.05 3.68 -10.34
N ARG A 65 2.53 4.84 -10.73
CA ARG A 65 2.07 5.16 -12.07
C ARG A 65 3.27 5.59 -12.88
N CYS A 66 3.43 5.08 -14.11
CA CYS A 66 4.43 5.57 -15.05
C CYS A 66 4.01 6.92 -15.68
N GLU A 67 3.44 7.81 -14.89
CA GLU A 67 2.98 9.14 -15.28
C GLU A 67 3.11 10.10 -14.10
N GLU A 68 3.80 11.22 -14.33
CA GLU A 68 4.20 12.15 -13.27
C GLU A 68 3.01 12.83 -12.57
N LYS A 69 1.96 13.19 -13.33
CA LYS A 69 0.76 13.88 -12.81
C LYS A 69 0.01 13.07 -11.76
N HIS A 70 0.12 11.75 -11.84
CA HIS A 70 -0.59 10.82 -10.99
C HIS A 70 0.36 10.01 -10.09
N SER A 71 1.55 10.53 -9.78
CA SER A 71 2.51 9.83 -8.90
C SER A 71 1.97 9.64 -7.48
N ASN A 72 2.01 8.38 -7.02
CA ASN A 72 1.78 7.98 -5.64
C ASN A 72 2.80 8.61 -4.71
N PHE A 73 4.10 8.60 -5.06
CA PHE A 73 5.16 9.21 -4.26
C PHE A 73 4.89 10.70 -4.03
N LYS A 74 4.64 11.47 -5.10
CA LYS A 74 4.33 12.90 -4.97
C LYS A 74 3.06 13.14 -4.17
N SER A 75 2.03 12.33 -4.37
CA SER A 75 0.76 12.47 -3.63
C SER A 75 0.91 12.19 -2.13
N ALA A 76 1.98 11.53 -1.70
CA ALA A 76 2.25 11.18 -0.31
C ALA A 76 2.98 12.28 0.48
N SER A 77 3.29 13.44 -0.12
CA SER A 77 4.15 14.47 0.49
C SER A 77 3.68 14.89 1.89
N SER A 78 2.39 15.11 2.10
CA SER A 78 1.87 15.56 3.40
C SER A 78 2.07 14.54 4.53
N PHE A 79 2.12 13.24 4.20
CA PHE A 79 2.51 12.18 5.13
C PHE A 79 4.03 12.14 5.29
N LEU A 80 4.78 12.16 4.20
CA LEU A 80 6.24 12.02 4.23
C LEU A 80 6.93 13.18 4.96
N GLU A 81 6.39 14.40 4.88
CA GLU A 81 6.90 15.57 5.61
C GLU A 81 6.84 15.41 7.14
N LYS A 82 5.97 14.52 7.65
CA LYS A 82 5.83 14.23 9.09
C LYS A 82 6.78 13.14 9.57
N ILE A 83 7.54 12.51 8.68
CA ILE A 83 8.37 11.34 8.95
C ILE A 83 9.84 11.68 8.68
N ARG A 84 10.74 11.25 9.58
CA ARG A 84 12.20 11.43 9.44
C ARG A 84 12.94 10.21 8.88
N GLY A 85 12.20 9.12 8.65
CA GLY A 85 12.72 7.87 8.11
C GLY A 85 13.15 7.95 6.64
N GLU A 86 13.86 6.93 6.19
CA GLU A 86 14.34 6.83 4.82
C GLU A 86 13.21 6.44 3.87
N VAL A 87 13.10 7.10 2.71
CA VAL A 87 12.03 6.86 1.74
C VAL A 87 12.59 6.23 0.47
N PHE A 88 11.97 5.12 0.05
CA PHE A 88 12.32 4.35 -1.12
C PHE A 88 11.19 4.42 -2.16
N PRO A 89 11.15 5.49 -2.98
CA PRO A 89 10.15 5.60 -4.05
C PRO A 89 10.44 4.61 -5.19
N ILE A 90 9.40 4.26 -5.94
CA ILE A 90 9.56 3.58 -7.22
C ILE A 90 10.00 4.63 -8.25
N LYS A 91 11.23 4.52 -8.73
CA LYS A 91 11.76 5.42 -9.75
C LYS A 91 11.23 5.01 -11.12
N ILE A 92 10.54 5.93 -11.79
CA ILE A 92 10.10 5.73 -13.18
C ILE A 92 11.24 6.16 -14.11
N LEU A 93 11.88 5.17 -14.73
CA LEU A 93 12.94 5.32 -15.71
C LEU A 93 12.36 5.42 -17.13
N ALA A 94 13.19 5.76 -18.11
CA ALA A 94 12.79 5.81 -19.52
C ALA A 94 12.22 4.46 -20.02
N ASN A 95 12.71 3.36 -19.45
CA ASN A 95 12.20 2.01 -19.66
C ASN A 95 11.43 1.56 -18.41
N SER A 96 10.13 1.29 -18.55
CA SER A 96 9.28 0.89 -17.43
C SER A 96 9.66 -0.47 -16.84
N GLU A 97 10.14 -1.39 -17.67
CA GLU A 97 10.60 -2.72 -17.27
C GLU A 97 11.89 -2.62 -16.43
N GLU A 98 12.76 -1.67 -16.75
CA GLU A 98 13.92 -1.35 -15.91
C GLU A 98 13.51 -0.70 -14.58
N SER A 99 12.41 0.04 -14.55
CA SER A 99 11.86 0.61 -13.31
C SER A 99 11.44 -0.49 -12.34
N ALA A 100 10.78 -1.54 -12.84
CA ALA A 100 10.42 -2.72 -12.04
C ALA A 100 11.65 -3.45 -11.49
N LYS A 101 12.66 -3.70 -12.34
CA LYS A 101 13.92 -4.34 -11.92
C LYS A 101 14.67 -3.51 -10.88
N ASN A 102 14.79 -2.20 -11.12
CA ASN A 102 15.45 -1.29 -10.20
C ASN A 102 14.79 -1.31 -8.82
N TYR A 103 13.46 -1.30 -8.77
CA TYR A 103 12.75 -1.32 -7.51
C TYR A 103 12.83 -2.69 -6.83
N GLU A 104 12.82 -3.80 -7.58
CA GLU A 104 13.07 -5.13 -7.03
C GLU A 104 14.44 -5.23 -6.35
N ASP A 105 15.49 -4.65 -6.95
CA ASP A 105 16.83 -4.62 -6.35
C ASP A 105 16.88 -3.76 -5.09
N ILE A 106 16.18 -2.62 -5.08
CA ILE A 106 16.02 -1.78 -3.88
C ILE A 106 15.36 -2.57 -2.75
N LEU A 107 14.28 -3.29 -3.04
CA LEU A 107 13.59 -4.12 -2.05
C LEU A 107 14.54 -5.22 -1.52
N LYS A 108 15.15 -6.02 -2.39
CA LYS A 108 16.07 -7.11 -2.01
C LYS A 108 17.23 -6.62 -1.13
N LYS A 109 17.75 -5.43 -1.39
CA LYS A 109 18.86 -4.84 -0.63
C LYS A 109 18.43 -4.34 0.75
N ASN A 110 17.22 -3.80 0.88
CA ASN A 110 16.83 -3.01 2.05
C ASN A 110 15.88 -3.73 3.01
N ILE A 111 15.26 -4.83 2.60
CA ILE A 111 14.23 -5.51 3.40
C ILE A 111 14.61 -6.96 3.68
N HIS A 112 14.42 -7.37 4.93
CA HIS A 112 14.22 -8.78 5.27
C HIS A 112 12.71 -9.12 5.32
N LYS A 113 11.90 -8.15 5.77
CA LYS A 113 10.43 -8.20 5.83
C LYS A 113 9.86 -6.77 5.79
N ILE A 114 8.62 -6.64 5.33
CA ILE A 114 7.75 -5.48 5.54
C ILE A 114 6.97 -5.70 6.83
N ASP A 115 7.14 -4.82 7.81
CA ASP A 115 6.50 -4.95 9.11
C ASP A 115 5.01 -4.62 9.03
N VAL A 116 4.67 -3.54 8.31
CA VAL A 116 3.28 -3.11 8.09
C VAL A 116 3.11 -2.77 6.60
N CYS A 117 2.08 -3.34 5.97
CA CYS A 117 1.69 -3.02 4.60
C CYS A 117 0.26 -2.48 4.60
N LEU A 118 0.11 -1.19 4.28
CA LEU A 118 -1.18 -0.49 4.25
C LEU A 118 -1.63 -0.35 2.80
N LEU A 119 -2.65 -1.11 2.41
CA LEU A 119 -3.14 -1.17 1.04
C LEU A 119 -4.58 -0.70 0.90
N GLY A 120 -4.84 0.00 -0.20
CA GLY A 120 -6.20 0.33 -0.61
C GLY A 120 -6.84 -0.86 -1.31
N ILE A 121 -8.16 -0.82 -1.41
CA ILE A 121 -8.90 -1.69 -2.33
C ILE A 121 -9.62 -0.80 -3.34
N GLY A 122 -9.36 -1.05 -4.62
CA GLY A 122 -10.00 -0.37 -5.73
C GLY A 122 -11.45 -0.78 -5.93
N GLU A 123 -12.18 -0.03 -6.77
CA GLU A 123 -13.62 -0.26 -6.99
C GLU A 123 -13.96 -1.63 -7.61
N ASN A 124 -13.04 -2.21 -8.38
CA ASN A 124 -13.15 -3.57 -8.91
C ASN A 124 -12.54 -4.63 -7.98
N GLY A 125 -12.14 -4.28 -6.76
CA GLY A 125 -11.49 -5.21 -5.81
C GLY A 125 -9.99 -5.39 -6.01
N HIS A 126 -9.33 -4.64 -6.89
CA HIS A 126 -7.87 -4.69 -7.05
C HIS A 126 -7.12 -4.21 -5.80
N ILE A 127 -5.88 -4.69 -5.64
CA ILE A 127 -4.90 -4.19 -4.68
C ILE A 127 -3.63 -3.82 -5.42
N CYS A 128 -2.83 -2.87 -4.91
CA CYS A 128 -1.68 -2.33 -5.64
C CYS A 128 -2.12 -1.93 -7.06
N SER A 129 -1.45 -2.44 -8.09
CA SER A 129 -1.94 -2.43 -9.48
C SER A 129 -2.24 -3.83 -10.03
N LEU A 130 -2.61 -4.76 -9.16
CA LEU A 130 -2.94 -6.15 -9.48
C LEU A 130 -4.46 -6.32 -9.68
N TRP A 131 -4.88 -6.42 -10.93
CA TRP A 131 -6.30 -6.47 -11.29
C TRP A 131 -6.91 -7.86 -11.12
N PRO A 132 -8.22 -7.94 -10.83
CA PRO A 132 -8.94 -9.22 -10.78
C PRO A 132 -8.72 -10.06 -12.03
N ASN A 133 -8.48 -11.35 -11.85
CA ASN A 133 -8.29 -12.33 -12.93
C ASN A 133 -7.15 -12.03 -13.93
N SER A 134 -6.28 -11.04 -13.65
CA SER A 134 -5.13 -10.73 -14.50
C SER A 134 -4.02 -11.79 -14.39
N GLU A 135 -3.21 -11.93 -15.44
CA GLU A 135 -2.08 -12.87 -15.45
C GLU A 135 -1.05 -12.56 -14.35
N SER A 136 -0.86 -11.27 -14.02
CA SER A 136 0.06 -10.81 -12.99
C SER A 136 -0.26 -11.34 -11.58
N LEU A 137 -1.49 -11.84 -11.33
CA LEU A 137 -1.81 -12.53 -10.08
C LEU A 137 -1.04 -13.85 -9.90
N ASN A 138 -0.53 -14.44 -10.99
CA ASN A 138 0.23 -15.70 -10.96
C ASN A 138 1.75 -15.48 -11.07
N SER A 139 2.19 -14.22 -11.17
CA SER A 139 3.58 -13.83 -11.33
C SER A 139 4.48 -14.37 -10.21
N LYS A 140 5.69 -14.77 -10.58
CA LYS A 140 6.74 -15.20 -9.63
C LYS A 140 7.75 -14.10 -9.33
N ALA A 141 7.77 -13.03 -10.12
CA ALA A 141 8.59 -11.85 -9.85
C ALA A 141 8.14 -11.17 -8.55
N LEU A 142 9.01 -10.39 -7.91
CA LEU A 142 8.63 -9.62 -6.72
C LEU A 142 8.00 -8.27 -7.12
N VAL A 143 8.50 -7.69 -8.21
CA VAL A 143 7.99 -6.44 -8.81
C VAL A 143 7.75 -6.65 -10.29
N GLU A 144 6.71 -6.04 -10.84
CA GLU A 144 6.32 -6.20 -12.24
C GLU A 144 5.86 -4.87 -12.84
N ARG A 145 6.14 -4.70 -14.15
CA ARG A 145 5.51 -3.68 -14.99
C ARG A 145 4.21 -4.27 -15.53
N VAL A 146 3.09 -3.65 -15.17
CA VAL A 146 1.76 -4.07 -15.59
C VAL A 146 1.11 -2.99 -16.44
N GLU A 147 0.21 -3.42 -17.31
CA GLU A 147 -0.66 -2.55 -18.06
C GLU A 147 -2.10 -2.81 -17.66
N VAL A 148 -2.78 -1.77 -17.23
CA VAL A 148 -4.15 -1.84 -16.70
C VAL A 148 -5.10 -1.01 -17.55
N ASP A 149 -6.36 -1.44 -17.62
CA ASP A 149 -7.40 -0.79 -18.41
C ASP A 149 -7.91 0.50 -17.72
N CYS A 150 -7.05 1.51 -17.64
CA CYS A 150 -7.33 2.78 -16.99
C CYS A 150 -6.93 3.94 -17.90
N ASN A 151 -7.92 4.71 -18.37
CA ASN A 151 -7.75 5.83 -19.29
C ASN A 151 -6.79 6.93 -18.80
N ALA A 152 -6.54 7.03 -17.49
CA ALA A 152 -5.67 8.05 -16.93
C ALA A 152 -4.19 7.60 -16.93
N SER A 153 -3.87 6.37 -16.54
CA SER A 153 -2.50 5.87 -16.43
C SER A 153 -2.50 4.34 -16.50
N SER A 154 -2.23 3.81 -17.69
CA SER A 154 -2.29 2.37 -17.98
C SER A 154 -1.03 1.63 -17.54
N VAL A 155 0.16 2.19 -17.73
CA VAL A 155 1.42 1.54 -17.36
C VAL A 155 1.77 1.84 -15.91
N ARG A 156 2.03 0.77 -15.14
CA ARG A 156 2.32 0.86 -13.71
C ARG A 156 3.40 -0.12 -13.29
N ILE A 157 4.11 0.23 -12.23
CA ILE A 157 5.05 -0.67 -11.54
C ILE A 157 4.40 -1.09 -10.23
N THR A 158 4.40 -2.39 -9.92
CA THR A 158 3.70 -2.92 -8.74
C THR A 158 4.47 -4.06 -8.10
N VAL A 159 4.41 -4.15 -6.77
CA VAL A 159 4.74 -5.40 -6.07
C VAL A 159 3.68 -6.46 -6.40
N THR A 160 4.10 -7.72 -6.46
CA THR A 160 3.23 -8.84 -6.81
C THR A 160 2.64 -9.54 -5.58
N LEU A 161 1.70 -10.49 -5.79
CA LEU A 161 1.27 -11.40 -4.72
C LEU A 161 2.41 -12.30 -4.23
N CYS A 162 3.39 -12.61 -5.08
CA CYS A 162 4.59 -13.34 -4.67
C CYS A 162 5.34 -12.56 -3.59
N PHE A 163 5.55 -11.26 -3.81
CA PHE A 163 6.17 -10.38 -2.82
C PHE A 163 5.35 -10.29 -1.53
N ILE A 164 4.05 -9.98 -1.64
CA ILE A 164 3.18 -9.80 -0.45
C ILE A 164 3.22 -11.05 0.43
N ASN A 165 3.03 -12.23 -0.17
CA ASN A 165 3.02 -13.50 0.55
C ASN A 165 4.36 -13.87 1.20
N GLN A 166 5.47 -13.43 0.60
CA GLN A 166 6.81 -13.79 1.10
C GLN A 166 7.34 -12.79 2.12
N PHE A 167 7.06 -11.49 1.96
CA PHE A 167 7.77 -10.44 2.69
C PHE A 167 6.90 -9.66 3.68
N VAL A 168 5.58 -9.66 3.57
CA VAL A 168 4.70 -8.87 4.46
C VAL A 168 4.37 -9.66 5.73
N LYS A 169 4.56 -9.02 6.89
CA LYS A 169 4.13 -9.56 8.19
C LYS A 169 2.69 -9.18 8.51
N ASN A 170 2.37 -7.89 8.48
CA ASN A 170 1.03 -7.38 8.79
C ASN A 170 0.43 -6.71 7.55
N LEU A 171 -0.49 -7.39 6.88
CA LEU A 171 -1.25 -6.83 5.77
C LEU A 171 -2.54 -6.17 6.28
N ILE A 172 -2.74 -4.90 5.94
CA ILE A 172 -3.89 -4.13 6.40
C ILE A 172 -4.51 -3.42 5.20
N PHE A 173 -5.75 -3.76 4.91
CA PHE A 173 -6.56 -3.05 3.94
C PHE A 173 -7.26 -1.87 4.61
N VAL A 174 -7.19 -0.70 3.99
CA VAL A 174 -7.76 0.54 4.52
C VAL A 174 -8.67 1.16 3.47
N ILE A 175 -9.96 1.18 3.77
CA ILE A 175 -11.04 1.58 2.85
C ILE A 175 -11.76 2.79 3.45
N PRO A 176 -11.15 3.99 3.39
CA PRO A 176 -11.77 5.20 3.92
C PRO A 176 -12.91 5.70 3.03
N PRO A 177 -13.77 6.60 3.54
CA PRO A 177 -14.83 7.23 2.77
C PRO A 177 -14.34 7.84 1.45
N LYS A 178 -15.16 7.75 0.41
CA LYS A 178 -15.04 8.58 -0.80
C LYS A 178 -16.19 9.60 -0.76
N ASN A 179 -15.86 10.89 -0.66
CA ASN A 179 -16.84 11.98 -0.55
C ASN A 179 -17.87 11.75 0.58
N GLY A 180 -17.41 11.28 1.74
CA GLY A 180 -18.25 11.02 2.91
C GLY A 180 -19.13 9.76 2.81
N LYS A 181 -18.99 8.95 1.76
CA LYS A 181 -19.77 7.72 1.57
C LYS A 181 -18.88 6.48 1.59
N SER A 182 -19.44 5.38 2.10
CA SER A 182 -18.82 4.06 2.02
C SER A 182 -18.64 3.64 0.55
N LYS A 183 -17.53 2.97 0.24
CA LYS A 183 -17.21 2.49 -1.12
C LYS A 183 -17.94 1.20 -1.51
N GLY A 184 -18.71 0.60 -0.60
CA GLY A 184 -19.42 -0.65 -0.89
C GLY A 184 -18.55 -1.91 -0.88
N ILE A 185 -17.23 -1.76 -0.73
CA ILE A 185 -16.25 -2.85 -0.81
C ILE A 185 -15.65 -3.09 0.56
N LYS A 186 -15.54 -4.37 0.94
CA LYS A 186 -15.05 -4.81 2.26
C LYS A 186 -13.89 -5.80 2.19
N LYS A 187 -13.48 -6.20 0.99
CA LYS A 187 -12.38 -7.14 0.79
C LYS A 187 -11.89 -7.07 -0.67
N PRO A 188 -10.65 -7.52 -0.96
CA PRO A 188 -10.18 -7.65 -2.33
C PRO A 188 -11.07 -8.60 -3.14
N ASP A 189 -10.89 -8.59 -4.47
CA ASP A 189 -11.57 -9.56 -5.33
C ASP A 189 -11.20 -11.00 -4.95
N LYS A 190 -12.14 -11.93 -5.19
CA LYS A 190 -11.97 -13.35 -4.87
C LYS A 190 -10.71 -13.94 -5.52
N SER A 191 -10.40 -13.57 -6.76
CA SER A 191 -9.21 -14.05 -7.47
C SER A 191 -7.89 -13.67 -6.79
N ILE A 192 -7.89 -12.59 -6.01
CA ILE A 192 -6.76 -12.13 -5.22
C ILE A 192 -6.74 -12.84 -3.86
N ILE A 193 -7.88 -12.90 -3.16
CA ILE A 193 -7.99 -13.54 -1.83
C ILE A 193 -7.54 -14.99 -1.89
N GLU A 194 -7.97 -15.75 -2.90
CA GLU A 194 -7.59 -17.16 -3.06
C GLU A 194 -6.09 -17.39 -3.23
N ARG A 195 -5.32 -16.35 -3.57
CA ARG A 195 -3.87 -16.38 -3.76
C ARG A 195 -3.09 -15.73 -2.62
N LEU A 196 -3.77 -15.05 -1.69
CA LEU A 196 -3.13 -14.50 -0.50
C LEU A 196 -2.88 -15.61 0.52
N LYS A 197 -1.68 -15.60 1.10
CA LYS A 197 -1.19 -16.54 2.11
C LYS A 197 -0.89 -15.87 3.45
N VAL A 198 -0.89 -14.53 3.47
CA VAL A 198 -0.67 -13.71 4.66
C VAL A 198 -2.00 -13.35 5.30
N GLY A 199 -2.05 -13.34 6.64
CA GLY A 199 -3.19 -12.84 7.39
C GLY A 199 -3.43 -11.35 7.13
N TYR A 200 -4.69 -10.92 7.04
CA TYR A 200 -4.99 -9.51 6.83
C TYR A 200 -6.12 -8.98 7.70
N LYS A 201 -6.10 -7.67 7.93
CA LYS A 201 -7.17 -6.91 8.57
C LYS A 201 -7.81 -5.98 7.55
N VAL A 202 -9.09 -5.66 7.72
CA VAL A 202 -9.75 -4.67 6.87
C VAL A 202 -10.38 -3.59 7.73
N TYR A 203 -9.94 -2.36 7.56
CA TYR A 203 -10.57 -1.17 8.12
C TYR A 203 -11.47 -0.56 7.05
N PHE A 204 -12.77 -0.48 7.29
CA PHE A 204 -13.73 0.01 6.31
C PHE A 204 -14.80 0.91 6.93
N MET A 205 -15.36 1.80 6.12
CA MET A 205 -16.37 2.75 6.57
C MET A 205 -17.73 2.06 6.77
N LYS A 206 -18.34 2.32 7.93
CA LYS A 206 -19.75 2.03 8.21
C LYS A 206 -20.66 2.63 7.13
N TYR A 207 -21.72 1.92 6.76
CA TYR A 207 -22.75 2.44 5.86
C TYR A 207 -23.66 3.43 6.58
#